data_AF-A0A1H0KIS1-F1
#
_entry.id   AF-A0A1H0KIS1-F1
#
_cell.length_a   1.000
_cell.length_b   1.000
_cell.length_c   1.000
_cell.angle_alpha   90.00
_cell.angle_beta   90.00
_cell.angle_gamma   90.00
#
_symmetry.space_group_name_H-M   'P 1'
#
loop_
_entity.id
_entity.type
_entity.pdbx_description
1 polymer ?
#
loop_
_entity_poly.entity_id
_entity_poly.type
_entity_poly.pdbx_seq_one_letter_code
_entity_poly.pdbx_strand_id
1 'polypeptide(L)'
;MQDALARSIAQTAADALGRRSDAHGGAYVSDEAIGAHLWFERGFRDHDELVSLINHTRRLLDERRPPLPARAPYQKPVQLSFDLEAA
;
A
#
# COMPACT_ATOMS: atom_id res chain seq x y z
N MET A 1 0.09 16.58 -22.96
CA MET A 1 -1.27 16.01 -23.02
C MET A 1 -1.33 14.58 -22.46
N GLN A 2 -0.30 13.75 -22.69
CA GLN A 2 -0.22 12.37 -22.14
C GLN A 2 -0.20 12.32 -20.60
N ASP A 3 0.47 13.27 -19.94
CA ASP A 3 0.51 13.32 -18.45
C ASP A 3 -0.86 13.44 -17.78
N ALA A 4 -1.81 14.15 -18.41
CA ALA A 4 -3.14 14.32 -17.84
C ALA A 4 -3.94 13.02 -17.88
N LEU A 5 -3.78 12.24 -18.96
CA LEU A 5 -4.41 10.93 -19.10
C LEU A 5 -3.81 9.93 -18.11
N ALA A 6 -2.49 9.84 -18.03
CA ALA A 6 -1.80 8.95 -17.09
C ALA A 6 -2.19 9.25 -15.64
N ARG A 7 -2.27 10.53 -15.25
CA ARG A 7 -2.77 10.94 -13.92
C ARG A 7 -4.21 10.51 -13.68
N SER A 8 -5.10 10.69 -14.66
CA SER A 8 -6.51 10.29 -14.53
C SER A 8 -6.66 8.77 -14.36
N ILE A 9 -5.90 7.98 -15.12
CA ILE A 9 -5.85 6.52 -14.98
C ILE A 9 -5.33 6.14 -13.59
N ALA A 10 -4.21 6.73 -13.17
CA ALA A 10 -3.59 6.44 -11.88
C ALA A 10 -4.51 6.81 -10.70
N GLN A 11 -5.22 7.93 -10.78
CA GLN A 11 -6.22 8.35 -9.81
C GLN A 11 -7.35 7.34 -9.70
N THR A 12 -7.91 6.93 -10.84
CA THR A 12 -9.02 5.97 -10.86
C THR A 12 -8.59 4.60 -10.34
N ALA A 13 -7.37 4.17 -10.64
CA ALA A 13 -6.79 2.94 -10.10
C ALA A 13 -6.57 3.04 -8.58
N ALA A 14 -6.04 4.16 -8.08
CA ALA A 14 -5.88 4.42 -6.65
C ALA A 14 -7.24 4.42 -5.91
N ASP A 15 -8.28 5.00 -6.50
CA ASP A 15 -9.65 4.98 -5.93
C ASP A 15 -10.24 3.57 -5.87
N ALA A 16 -10.04 2.76 -6.90
CA ALA A 16 -10.52 1.39 -6.93
C ALA A 16 -9.79 0.51 -5.90
N LEU A 17 -8.46 0.59 -5.87
CA LEU A 17 -7.61 -0.19 -4.96
C LEU A 17 -7.75 0.26 -3.51
N GLY A 18 -7.86 1.57 -3.26
CA GLY A 18 -8.12 2.13 -1.93
C GLY A 18 -9.43 1.61 -1.34
N ARG A 19 -10.53 1.69 -2.11
CA ARG A 19 -11.83 1.16 -1.67
C ARG A 19 -11.82 -0.34 -1.38
N ARG A 20 -11.09 -1.13 -2.18
CA ARG A 20 -10.89 -2.57 -1.92
C ARG A 20 -10.09 -2.80 -0.64
N SER A 21 -9.00 -2.05 -0.44
CA SER A 21 -8.21 -2.09 0.80
C SER A 21 -9.08 -1.78 2.02
N ASP A 22 -9.90 -0.73 1.95
CA ASP A 22 -10.75 -0.30 3.07
C ASP A 22 -11.82 -1.33 3.41
N ALA A 23 -12.41 -1.99 2.38
CA ALA A 23 -13.31 -3.12 2.58
C ALA A 23 -12.65 -4.31 3.29
N HIS A 24 -11.32 -4.42 3.20
CA HIS A 24 -10.50 -5.42 3.90
C HIS A 24 -9.76 -4.84 5.13
N GLY A 25 -10.29 -3.77 5.74
CA GLY A 25 -9.74 -3.22 6.98
C GLY A 25 -8.52 -2.32 6.79
N GLY A 26 -8.33 -1.74 5.60
CA GLY A 26 -7.21 -0.83 5.31
C GLY A 26 -5.90 -1.54 5.01
N ALA A 27 -5.93 -2.76 4.46
CA ALA A 27 -4.74 -3.54 4.13
C ALA A 27 -3.81 -2.78 3.16
N TYR A 28 -2.50 -2.87 3.35
CA TYR A 28 -1.54 -2.24 2.44
C TYR A 28 -1.67 -2.81 1.02
N VAL A 29 -1.83 -1.93 0.03
CA VAL A 29 -1.84 -2.30 -1.39
C VAL A 29 -0.40 -2.39 -1.88
N SER A 30 0.06 -3.54 -2.36
CA SER A 30 1.43 -3.74 -2.88
C SER A 30 1.59 -3.26 -4.33
N ASP A 31 2.83 -3.05 -4.78
CA ASP A 31 3.10 -2.65 -6.18
C ASP A 31 2.67 -3.73 -7.16
N GLU A 32 2.80 -5.00 -6.74
CA GLU A 32 2.30 -6.15 -7.47
C GLU A 32 0.78 -6.11 -7.61
N ALA A 33 0.03 -5.74 -6.57
CA ALA A 33 -1.42 -5.59 -6.65
C ALA A 33 -1.83 -4.44 -7.59
N ILE A 34 -1.09 -3.33 -7.56
CA ILE A 34 -1.29 -2.19 -8.49
C ILE A 34 -1.01 -2.64 -9.93
N GLY A 35 0.13 -3.31 -10.16
CA GLY A 35 0.53 -3.81 -11.47
C GLY A 35 -0.44 -4.85 -12.02
N ALA A 36 -0.89 -5.79 -11.18
CA ALA A 36 -1.90 -6.78 -11.56
C ALA A 36 -3.23 -6.12 -11.94
N HIS A 37 -3.68 -5.09 -11.20
CA HIS A 37 -4.88 -4.34 -11.55
C HIS A 37 -4.74 -3.63 -12.92
N LEU A 38 -3.62 -2.93 -13.13
CA LEU A 38 -3.36 -2.22 -14.39
C LEU A 38 -3.20 -3.19 -15.58
N TRP A 39 -2.57 -4.33 -15.36
CA TRP A 39 -2.37 -5.35 -16.38
C TRP A 39 -3.65 -6.12 -16.69
N PHE A 40 -4.25 -6.78 -15.70
CA PHE A 40 -5.37 -7.69 -15.92
C PHE A 40 -6.71 -6.97 -16.07
N GLU A 41 -6.96 -5.92 -15.29
CA GLU A 41 -8.27 -5.25 -15.30
C GLU A 41 -8.33 -4.05 -16.26
N ARG A 42 -7.20 -3.39 -16.51
CA ARG A 42 -7.15 -2.22 -17.42
C ARG A 42 -6.51 -2.49 -18.77
N GLY A 43 -5.79 -3.61 -18.93
CA GLY A 43 -5.25 -4.03 -20.21
C GLY A 43 -4.00 -3.29 -20.67
N PHE A 44 -3.29 -2.58 -19.78
CA PHE A 44 -2.00 -1.97 -20.13
C PHE A 44 -0.94 -3.05 -20.39
N ARG A 45 -0.21 -2.94 -21.50
CA ARG A 45 0.77 -3.94 -21.95
C ARG A 45 2.16 -3.37 -22.20
N ASP A 46 2.25 -2.05 -22.39
CA ASP A 46 3.53 -1.37 -22.48
C ASP A 46 4.21 -1.34 -21.11
N HIS A 47 5.46 -1.79 -21.04
CA HIS A 47 6.16 -1.96 -19.78
C HIS A 47 6.50 -0.61 -19.12
N ASP A 48 6.97 0.36 -19.90
CA ASP A 48 7.39 1.65 -19.39
C ASP A 48 6.18 2.47 -18.92
N GLU A 49 5.06 2.39 -19.65
CA GLU A 49 3.79 2.96 -19.23
C GLU A 49 3.27 2.32 -17.94
N LEU A 50 3.35 0.98 -17.84
CA LEU A 50 2.92 0.25 -16.64
C LEU A 50 3.73 0.67 -15.41
N VAL A 51 5.06 0.74 -15.52
CA VAL A 51 5.94 1.18 -14.42
C VAL A 51 5.60 2.61 -14.01
N SER A 52 5.39 3.51 -14.98
CA SER A 52 4.99 4.89 -14.70
C SER A 52 3.65 4.99 -13.97
N LEU A 53 2.65 4.23 -14.42
CA LEU A 53 1.32 4.18 -13.80
C LEU A 53 1.36 3.57 -12.39
N ILE A 54 2.14 2.51 -12.17
CA ILE A 54 2.33 1.91 -10.84
C ILE A 54 2.89 2.96 -9.87
N ASN A 55 3.95 3.66 -10.26
CA ASN A 55 4.58 4.68 -9.42
C ASN A 55 3.61 5.83 -9.08
N HIS A 56 2.82 6.29 -10.06
CA HIS A 56 1.82 7.34 -9.82
C HIS A 56 0.69 6.87 -8.90
N THR A 57 0.15 5.67 -9.13
CA THR A 57 -0.90 5.11 -8.28
C THR A 57 -0.41 4.85 -6.87
N ARG A 58 0.81 4.34 -6.70
CA ARG A 58 1.49 4.18 -5.40
C ARG A 58 1.53 5.50 -4.65
N ARG A 59 2.06 6.55 -5.28
CA ARG A 59 2.16 7.88 -4.68
C ARG A 59 0.79 8.39 -4.20
N LEU A 60 -0.25 8.23 -5.00
CA LEU A 60 -1.61 8.65 -4.64
C LEU A 60 -2.18 7.85 -3.46
N LEU A 61 -1.91 6.54 -3.39
CA LEU A 61 -2.33 5.71 -2.26
C LEU A 61 -1.59 6.08 -0.97
N ASP A 62 -0.31 6.42 -1.07
CA ASP A 62 0.51 6.84 0.06
C ASP A 62 0.12 8.23 0.57
N GLU A 63 -0.15 9.19 -0.31
CA GLU A 63 -0.62 10.54 0.05
C GLU A 63 -1.99 10.52 0.77
N ARG A 64 -2.82 9.51 0.51
CA ARG A 64 -4.14 9.34 1.15
C ARG A 64 -4.07 8.73 2.54
N ARG A 65 -3.00 8.02 2.87
CA ARG A 65 -2.86 7.42 4.20
C ARG A 65 -2.33 8.48 5.16
N PRO A 66 -2.93 8.62 6.36
CA PRO A 66 -2.24 9.31 7.43
C PRO A 66 -0.89 8.60 7.64
N PRO A 67 0.21 9.34 7.87
CA PRO A 67 1.51 8.73 8.11
C PRO A 67 1.33 7.69 9.22
N LEU A 68 1.66 6.42 8.91
CA LEU A 68 1.69 5.37 9.90
C LEU A 68 2.55 5.90 11.07
N PRO A 69 2.09 5.82 12.33
CA PRO A 69 2.91 6.24 13.44
C PRO A 69 4.23 5.49 13.32
N ALA A 70 5.33 6.24 13.26
CA ALA A 70 6.68 5.69 13.24
C ALA A 70 6.74 4.60 14.31
N ARG A 71 7.13 3.38 13.90
CA ARG A 71 7.18 2.17 14.74
C ARG A 71 7.51 2.57 16.18
N ALA A 72 6.58 2.33 17.11
CA ALA A 72 6.82 2.58 18.52
C ALA A 72 8.17 1.94 18.90
N PRO A 73 9.05 2.67 19.63
CA PRO A 73 10.34 2.12 20.01
C PRO A 73 10.12 0.78 20.74
N TYR A 74 10.88 -0.24 20.34
CA TYR A 74 10.88 -1.57 20.94
C TYR A 74 10.91 -1.45 22.47
N GLN A 75 9.78 -1.74 23.13
CA GLN A 75 9.76 -1.94 24.57
C GLN A 75 10.40 -3.30 24.83
N LYS A 76 11.55 -3.28 25.53
CA LYS A 76 12.23 -4.49 26.02
C LYS A 76 11.21 -5.41 26.70
N PRO A 77 11.28 -6.74 26.50
CA PRO A 77 10.48 -7.66 27.28
C PRO A 77 10.81 -7.46 28.76
N VAL A 78 9.79 -7.14 29.56
CA VAL A 78 9.87 -7.22 31.02
C VAL A 78 10.21 -8.68 31.34
N GLN A 79 11.42 -8.93 31.84
CA GLN A 79 11.75 -10.23 32.40
C GLN A 79 10.81 -10.44 33.60
N LEU A 80 9.88 -11.38 33.45
CA LEU A 80 9.13 -11.91 34.58
C LEU A 80 10.09 -12.83 35.33
N SER A 81 10.67 -12.32 36.41
CA SER A 81 11.33 -13.16 37.41
C SER A 81 10.27 -14.07 38.01
N PHE A 82 10.26 -15.34 37.61
CA PHE A 82 9.57 -16.38 38.36
C PHE A 82 10.51 -16.79 39.50
N ASP A 83 10.40 -16.13 40.65
CA ASP A 83 10.83 -16.73 41.91
C ASP A 83 9.81 -17.83 42.24
N LEU A 84 10.09 -19.02 41.71
CA LEU A 84 9.45 -20.25 42.12
C LEU A 84 10.15 -20.69 43.39
N GLU A 85 9.75 -20.09 44.51
CA GLU A 85 10.19 -20.48 45.85
C GLU A 85 9.63 -21.88 46.13
N ALA A 86 10.49 -22.88 45.98
CA ALA A 86 10.28 -24.25 46.39
C ALA A 86 11.31 -24.59 47.47
N ALA A 87 10.94 -24.34 48.73
CA ALA A 87 11.45 -25.04 49.92
C ALA A 87 10.54 -24.76 51.12
#